data_AF-A0A7K2P043-F1
#
_entry.id   AF-A0A7K2P043-F1
#
_cell.length_a   1.000
_cell.length_b   1.000
_cell.length_c   1.000
_cell.angle_alpha   90.00
_cell.angle_beta   90.00
_cell.angle_gamma   90.00
#
_symmetry.space_group_name_H-M   'P 1'
#
loop_
_entity.id
_entity.type
_entity.pdbx_description
1 polymer ?
#
loop_
_entity_poly.entity_id
_entity_poly.type
_entity_poly.pdbx_seq_one_letter_code
_entity_poly.pdbx_strand_id
1 'polypeptide(L)'
;MAAQSPQGGRGAGAGTLTGDAAQTQYGPVQVRVTVSGGRITGAEALQAPRGGRSDQVTADAVPRLNRAAVTAGTADIDAVSGATYTSAGYKQSLQSALDRAGG
;
A
#
# COMPACT_ATOMS: atom_id res chain seq x y z
N MET A 1 8.51 -1.53 -38.73
CA MET A 1 8.69 -1.28 -37.28
C MET A 1 7.33 -0.86 -36.74
N ALA A 2 6.64 -1.72 -35.98
CA ALA A 2 5.24 -1.54 -35.62
C ALA A 2 5.06 -1.38 -34.10
N ALA A 3 4.13 -0.48 -33.75
CA ALA A 3 3.50 -0.24 -32.45
C ALA A 3 4.39 0.31 -31.33
N GLN A 4 4.48 1.64 -31.38
CA GLN A 4 4.52 2.51 -30.21
C GLN A 4 3.37 2.09 -29.27
N SER A 5 3.68 1.36 -28.18
CA SER A 5 2.74 1.22 -27.07
C SER A 5 2.62 2.59 -26.41
N PRO A 6 1.46 3.27 -26.44
CA PRO A 6 1.30 4.52 -25.73
C PRO A 6 1.52 4.21 -24.25
N GLN A 7 2.51 4.92 -23.69
CA GLN A 7 2.75 5.00 -22.27
C GLN A 7 1.41 5.22 -21.58
N GLY A 8 1.03 4.25 -20.73
CA GLY A 8 -0.26 4.22 -20.04
C GLY A 8 -0.56 5.59 -19.45
N GLY A 9 -1.76 6.07 -19.77
CA GLY A 9 -2.17 7.47 -19.67
C GLY A 9 -1.64 8.19 -18.42
N ARG A 10 -1.03 9.35 -18.69
CA ARG A 10 -1.17 10.54 -17.83
C ARG A 10 -2.65 10.93 -17.79
N GLY A 11 -3.46 10.13 -17.11
CA GLY A 11 -4.85 10.39 -16.86
C GLY A 11 -5.00 10.68 -15.38
N ALA A 12 -5.64 11.79 -15.05
CA ALA A 12 -6.25 12.02 -13.75
C ALA A 12 -7.44 11.04 -13.53
N GLY A 13 -7.18 9.74 -13.68
CA GLY A 13 -8.12 8.62 -13.58
C GLY A 13 -7.48 7.53 -12.74
N ALA A 14 -8.31 6.74 -12.05
CA ALA A 14 -7.91 5.71 -11.10
C ALA A 14 -6.64 4.94 -11.52
N GLY A 15 -5.53 5.20 -10.83
CA GLY A 15 -4.24 4.57 -11.03
C GLY A 15 -3.85 3.77 -9.79
N THR A 16 -3.43 2.53 -9.99
CA THR A 16 -2.99 1.67 -8.90
C THR A 16 -1.46 1.73 -8.81
N LEU A 17 -0.94 2.26 -7.72
CA LEU A 17 0.49 2.42 -7.49
C LEU A 17 0.95 1.38 -6.47
N THR A 18 2.04 0.70 -6.79
CA THR A 18 2.63 -0.27 -5.89
C THR A 18 3.86 0.33 -5.22
N GLY A 19 3.85 0.28 -3.90
CA GLY A 19 4.93 0.68 -3.03
C GLY A 19 6.11 -0.27 -3.09
N ASP A 20 7.24 0.21 -2.60
CA ASP A 20 8.45 -0.61 -2.49
C ASP A 20 8.31 -1.63 -1.36
N ALA A 21 8.98 -2.78 -1.49
CA ALA A 21 8.88 -3.81 -0.47
C ALA A 21 9.75 -3.41 0.75
N ALA A 22 9.11 -3.15 1.88
CA ALA A 22 9.79 -2.85 3.14
C ALA A 22 10.16 -4.16 3.86
N GLN A 23 11.46 -4.45 3.98
CA GLN A 23 11.92 -5.58 4.81
C GLN A 23 11.65 -5.32 6.28
N THR A 24 10.82 -6.16 6.91
CA THR A 24 10.58 -6.15 8.35
C THR A 24 11.15 -7.41 9.00
N GLN A 25 11.21 -7.43 10.34
CA GLN A 25 11.71 -8.58 11.09
C GLN A 25 10.92 -9.89 10.88
N TYR A 26 9.67 -9.80 10.39
CA TYR A 26 8.84 -10.97 10.08
C TYR A 26 8.86 -11.35 8.59
N GLY A 27 9.47 -10.51 7.74
CA GLY A 27 9.50 -10.68 6.29
C GLY A 27 9.23 -9.38 5.52
N PRO A 28 9.35 -9.40 4.18
CA PRO A 28 9.04 -8.25 3.34
C PRO A 28 7.54 -7.92 3.38
N VAL A 29 7.22 -6.64 3.55
CA VAL A 29 5.88 -6.08 3.46
C VAL A 29 5.81 -5.21 2.21
N GLN A 30 4.81 -5.42 1.37
CA GLN A 30 4.58 -4.62 0.17
C GLN A 30 3.12 -4.21 0.10
N VAL A 31 2.89 -2.94 -0.25
CA VAL A 31 1.58 -2.32 -0.29
C VAL A 31 1.30 -1.79 -1.67
N ARG A 32 0.05 -1.87 -2.07
CA ARG A 32 -0.47 -1.27 -3.28
C ARG A 32 -1.59 -0.33 -2.90
N VAL A 33 -1.57 0.89 -3.43
CA VAL A 33 -2.66 1.85 -3.31
C VAL A 33 -3.35 2.08 -4.62
N THR A 34 -4.64 2.37 -4.55
CA THR A 34 -5.45 2.82 -5.67
C THR A 34 -5.74 4.30 -5.47
N VAL A 35 -5.21 5.14 -6.34
CA VAL A 35 -5.42 6.59 -6.31
C VAL A 35 -6.37 6.96 -7.44
N SER A 36 -7.49 7.60 -7.13
CA SER A 36 -8.43 8.09 -8.14
C SER A 36 -8.60 9.60 -8.00
N GLY A 37 -8.37 10.34 -9.09
CA GLY A 37 -8.51 11.79 -9.10
C GLY A 37 -7.59 12.50 -8.09
N GLY A 38 -6.39 11.95 -7.81
CA GLY A 38 -5.45 12.52 -6.84
C GLY A 38 -5.76 12.18 -5.37
N ARG A 39 -6.74 11.31 -5.09
CA ARG A 39 -7.05 10.83 -3.74
C ARG A 39 -6.91 9.32 -3.63
N ILE A 40 -6.41 8.83 -2.50
CA ILE A 40 -6.40 7.40 -2.19
C ILE A 40 -7.84 6.90 -2.06
N THR A 41 -8.20 5.94 -2.88
CA THR A 41 -9.51 5.26 -2.91
C THR A 41 -9.44 3.82 -2.40
N GLY A 42 -8.25 3.25 -2.30
CA GLY A 42 -8.03 1.92 -1.74
C GLY A 42 -6.57 1.69 -1.40
N ALA A 43 -6.30 0.79 -0.45
CA ALA A 43 -4.96 0.41 -0.08
C ALA A 43 -4.90 -1.07 0.35
N GLU A 44 -4.01 -1.86 -0.22
CA GLU A 44 -4.00 -3.31 -0.08
C GLU A 44 -2.58 -3.81 0.18
N ALA A 45 -2.39 -4.65 1.19
CA ALA A 45 -1.10 -5.31 1.40
C ALA A 45 -0.97 -6.46 0.38
N LEU A 46 -0.16 -6.26 -0.67
CA LEU A 46 0.16 -7.32 -1.63
C LEU A 46 1.03 -8.40 -1.01
N GLN A 47 1.95 -7.97 -0.15
CA GLN A 47 2.86 -8.86 0.53
C GLN A 47 2.86 -8.52 2.01
N ALA A 48 2.61 -9.54 2.81
CA ALA A 48 2.73 -9.47 4.24
C ALA A 48 3.59 -10.65 4.70
N PRO A 49 4.33 -10.46 5.80
CA PRO A 49 5.06 -11.54 6.44
C PRO A 49 4.09 -12.65 6.83
N ARG A 50 4.34 -13.86 6.32
CA ARG A 50 3.52 -15.04 6.59
C ARG A 50 4.27 -15.96 7.56
N GLY A 51 3.67 -16.26 8.70
CA GLY A 51 4.27 -17.11 9.73
C GLY A 51 3.47 -17.15 11.03
N GLY A 52 2.67 -18.20 11.22
CA GLY A 52 1.96 -18.48 12.47
C GLY A 52 0.99 -17.37 12.91
N ARG A 53 1.15 -16.89 14.15
CA ARG A 53 0.27 -15.89 14.80
C ARG A 53 0.15 -14.58 14.01
N SER A 54 1.19 -14.21 13.24
CA SER A 54 1.21 -12.99 12.43
C SER A 54 0.24 -13.00 11.25
N ASP A 55 -0.15 -14.19 10.76
CA ASP A 55 -1.10 -14.31 9.66
C ASP A 55 -2.50 -13.88 10.11
N GLN A 56 -2.96 -14.37 11.26
CA GLN A 56 -4.24 -13.97 11.87
C GLN A 56 -4.29 -12.47 12.18
N VAL A 57 -3.20 -11.95 12.74
CA VAL A 57 -3.10 -10.52 13.07
C VAL A 57 -3.07 -9.67 11.81
N THR A 58 -2.38 -10.11 10.77
CA THR A 58 -2.34 -9.38 9.50
C THR A 58 -3.69 -9.45 8.78
N ALA A 59 -4.38 -10.59 8.80
CA ALA A 59 -5.70 -10.74 8.22
C ALA A 59 -6.75 -9.81 8.86
N ASP A 60 -6.67 -9.58 10.18
CA ASP A 60 -7.52 -8.60 10.88
C ASP A 60 -7.06 -7.15 10.66
N ALA A 61 -5.75 -6.92 10.67
CA ALA A 61 -5.17 -5.59 10.55
C ALA A 61 -5.26 -5.01 9.13
N VAL A 62 -5.11 -5.82 8.08
CA VAL A 62 -5.17 -5.36 6.67
C VAL A 62 -6.44 -4.58 6.34
N PRO A 63 -7.67 -5.07 6.62
CA PRO A 63 -8.88 -4.32 6.34
C PRO A 63 -9.04 -3.07 7.22
N ARG A 64 -8.46 -3.06 8.44
CA ARG A 64 -8.43 -1.87 9.31
C ARG A 64 -7.45 -0.81 8.80
N LEU A 65 -6.24 -1.23 8.40
CA LEU A 65 -5.21 -0.38 7.79
C LEU A 65 -5.70 0.19 6.45
N ASN A 66 -6.38 -0.61 5.62
CA ASN A 66 -6.97 -0.15 4.37
C ASN A 66 -7.99 0.97 4.61
N ARG A 67 -8.92 0.76 5.55
CA ARG A 67 -9.89 1.80 5.94
C ARG A 67 -9.19 3.03 6.49
N ALA A 68 -8.17 2.87 7.34
CA ALA A 68 -7.38 3.98 7.85
C ALA A 68 -6.68 4.75 6.73
N ALA A 69 -6.09 4.05 5.74
CA ALA A 69 -5.39 4.66 4.62
C ALA A 69 -6.33 5.42 3.67
N VAL A 70 -7.51 4.88 3.41
CA VAL A 70 -8.54 5.58 2.60
C VAL A 70 -9.12 6.77 3.37
N THR A 71 -9.30 6.64 4.69
CA THR A 71 -9.83 7.72 5.55
C THR A 71 -8.81 8.84 5.72
N ALA A 72 -7.56 8.51 6.02
CA ALA A 72 -6.47 9.46 6.13
C ALA A 72 -6.13 10.08 4.76
N GLY A 73 -6.18 9.27 3.69
CA GLY A 73 -5.77 9.68 2.35
C GLY A 73 -4.27 9.87 2.22
N THR A 74 -3.46 9.36 3.15
CA THR A 74 -2.00 9.56 3.20
C THR A 74 -1.28 8.31 3.74
N ALA A 75 0.06 8.32 3.72
CA ALA A 75 0.89 7.31 4.36
C ALA A 75 0.83 7.31 5.89
N ASP A 76 0.29 8.38 6.47
CA ASP A 76 0.15 8.59 7.89
C ASP A 76 -1.11 7.90 8.42
N ILE A 77 -0.97 6.60 8.66
CA ILE A 77 -2.01 5.76 9.26
C ILE A 77 -1.58 5.26 10.64
N ASP A 78 -2.58 5.12 11.51
CA ASP A 78 -2.39 4.51 12.81
C ASP A 78 -1.99 3.04 12.70
N ALA A 79 -1.03 2.64 13.51
CA ALA A 79 -0.67 1.24 13.63
C ALA A 79 -1.80 0.48 14.34
N VAL A 80 -2.17 -0.68 13.81
CA VAL A 80 -3.18 -1.54 14.45
C VAL A 80 -2.52 -2.33 15.58
N SER A 81 -3.14 -2.36 16.76
CA SER A 81 -2.64 -3.15 17.91
C SER A 81 -2.43 -4.61 17.51
N GLY A 82 -1.19 -5.08 17.67
CA GLY A 82 -0.75 -6.42 17.26
C GLY A 82 -0.02 -6.46 15.91
N ALA A 83 -0.30 -5.52 15.02
CA ALA A 83 0.28 -5.44 13.68
C ALA A 83 1.29 -4.29 13.54
N THR A 84 1.97 -3.88 14.61
CA THR A 84 2.87 -2.72 14.61
C THR A 84 3.94 -2.82 13.51
N TYR A 85 4.51 -4.01 13.31
CA TYR A 85 5.53 -4.27 12.30
C TYR A 85 4.98 -4.26 10.88
N THR A 86 3.85 -4.94 10.67
CA THR A 86 3.13 -4.91 9.40
C THR A 86 2.74 -3.48 9.06
N SER A 87 2.24 -2.70 10.03
CA SER A 87 1.85 -1.29 9.87
C SER A 87 3.04 -0.40 9.54
N ALA A 88 4.21 -0.61 10.18
CA ALA A 88 5.42 0.14 9.88
C ALA A 88 5.91 -0.12 8.44
N GLY A 89 6.01 -1.40 8.04
CA GLY A 89 6.36 -1.76 6.67
C GLY A 89 5.30 -1.28 5.66
N TYR A 90 4.03 -1.32 6.07
CA TYR A 90 2.91 -0.83 5.26
C TYR A 90 3.06 0.65 4.98
N LYS A 91 3.29 1.47 6.02
CA LYS A 91 3.51 2.91 5.89
C LYS A 91 4.69 3.24 5.00
N GLN A 92 5.80 2.53 5.15
CA GLN A 92 6.99 2.79 4.34
C GLN A 92 6.75 2.48 2.86
N SER A 93 6.11 1.34 2.56
CA SER A 93 5.72 0.97 1.20
C SER A 93 4.69 1.96 0.62
N LEU A 94 3.68 2.31 1.43
CA LEU A 94 2.63 3.26 1.12
C LEU A 94 3.18 4.65 0.79
N GLN A 95 4.14 5.15 1.58
CA GLN A 95 4.80 6.42 1.34
C GLN A 95 5.53 6.42 0.00
N SER A 96 6.28 5.35 -0.32
CA SER A 96 6.91 5.22 -1.64
C SER A 96 5.90 5.15 -2.78
N ALA A 97 4.73 4.54 -2.57
CA ALA A 97 3.67 4.51 -3.57
C ALA A 97 3.05 5.89 -3.80
N LEU A 98 2.86 6.67 -2.73
CA LEU A 98 2.31 8.02 -2.77
C LEU A 98 3.29 9.04 -3.34
N ASP A 99 4.57 8.91 -3.03
CA ASP A 99 5.65 9.68 -3.65
C ASP A 99 5.63 9.50 -5.19
N ARG A 100 5.49 8.25 -5.65
CA ARG A 100 5.30 7.94 -7.08
C ARG A 100 3.96 8.44 -7.66
N ALA A 101 2.96 8.68 -6.82
CA ALA A 101 1.63 9.16 -7.24
C ALA A 101 1.56 10.68 -7.40
N GLY A 102 2.35 11.40 -6.60
CA GLY A 102 2.37 12.86 -6.52
C GLY A 102 3.56 13.53 -7.20
N GLY A 103 4.53 12.76 -7.69
CA GLY A 103 5.71 13.22 -8.45
C GLY A 103 5.46 13.44 -9.94
#